data_AF-A0A7Y9RZL0-F1
#
_entry.id   AF-A0A7Y9RZL0-F1
#
_cell.length_a   1.000
_cell.length_b   1.000
_cell.length_c   1.000
_cell.angle_alpha   90.00
_cell.angle_beta   90.00
_cell.angle_gamma   90.00
#
_symmetry.space_group_name_H-M   'P 1'
#
loop_
_entity.id
_entity.type
_entity.pdbx_description
1 polymer ?
#
loop_
_entity_poly.entity_id
_entity_poly.type
_entity_poly.pdbx_seq_one_letter_code
_entity_poly.pdbx_strand_id
1 'polypeptide(L)'
;MKSTLTPEERQHLAWETALDRLELDVLVCDRMARRGEDPPHLREWDLPTDLGPIPEDLRERAQAIHARQAAALEALAGAVVDLRRRQEDVDRGGATYAGAVRAAYVDTHV
;
A
#
# COMPACT_ATOMS: atom_id res chain seq x y z
N MET A 1 6.32 -42.45 -3.41
CA MET A 1 5.04 -41.94 -2.85
C MET A 1 4.73 -40.61 -3.54
N LYS A 2 3.94 -40.62 -4.61
CA LYS A 2 3.45 -39.39 -5.24
C LYS A 2 2.03 -39.19 -4.72
N SER A 3 1.85 -38.37 -3.70
CA SER A 3 0.51 -37.92 -3.32
C SER A 3 0.03 -37.00 -4.43
N THR A 4 -0.81 -37.54 -5.32
CA THR A 4 -1.50 -36.74 -6.32
C THR A 4 -2.59 -35.97 -5.60
N LEU A 5 -2.32 -34.70 -5.26
CA LEU A 5 -3.35 -33.77 -4.79
C LEU A 5 -4.52 -33.84 -5.77
N THR A 6 -5.75 -33.78 -5.28
CA THR A 6 -6.92 -33.65 -6.15
C THR A 6 -6.88 -32.28 -6.86
N PRO A 7 -7.58 -32.12 -8.00
CA PRO A 7 -7.70 -30.81 -8.63
C PRO A 7 -8.23 -29.72 -7.68
N GLU A 8 -9.17 -30.07 -6.80
CA GLU A 8 -9.75 -29.17 -5.79
C GLU A 8 -8.73 -28.77 -4.73
N GLU A 9 -7.94 -29.71 -4.22
CA GLU A 9 -6.86 -29.41 -3.26
C GLU A 9 -5.79 -28.51 -3.86
N ARG A 10 -5.45 -28.69 -5.15
CA ARG A 10 -4.52 -27.79 -5.85
C ARG A 10 -5.11 -26.40 -6.03
N GLN A 11 -6.39 -26.30 -6.38
CA GLN A 11 -7.08 -25.03 -6.52
C GLN A 11 -7.16 -24.28 -5.19
N HIS A 12 -7.47 -25.01 -4.11
CA HIS A 12 -7.50 -24.48 -2.76
C HIS A 12 -6.13 -23.92 -2.35
N LEU A 13 -5.07 -24.70 -2.52
CA LEU A 13 -3.71 -24.27 -2.20
C LEU A 13 -3.28 -23.05 -3.04
N ALA A 14 -3.73 -22.98 -4.30
CA ALA A 14 -3.48 -21.83 -5.15
C ALA A 14 -4.19 -20.57 -4.62
N TRP A 15 -5.42 -20.70 -4.12
CA TRP A 15 -6.15 -19.61 -3.45
C TRP A 15 -5.48 -19.19 -2.15
N GLU A 16 -5.05 -20.12 -1.31
CA GLU A 16 -4.30 -19.81 -0.09
C GLU A 16 -3.02 -19.04 -0.42
N THR A 17 -2.25 -19.52 -1.39
CA THR A 17 -1.00 -18.86 -1.82
C THR A 17 -1.28 -17.45 -2.37
N ALA A 18 -2.38 -17.26 -3.09
CA ALA A 18 -2.80 -15.96 -3.61
C ALA A 18 -3.16 -15.01 -2.46
N LEU A 19 -3.99 -15.47 -1.50
CA LEU A 19 -4.40 -14.68 -0.35
C LEU A 19 -3.22 -14.35 0.57
N ASP A 20 -2.28 -15.27 0.76
CA ASP A 20 -1.05 -15.03 1.53
C ASP A 20 -0.22 -13.89 0.93
N ARG A 21 -0.06 -13.87 -0.41
CA ARG A 21 0.65 -12.79 -1.10
C ARG A 21 -0.06 -11.44 -0.92
N LEU A 22 -1.38 -11.39 -1.12
CA LEU A 22 -2.15 -10.17 -0.89
C LEU A 22 -2.02 -9.68 0.55
N GLU A 23 -2.06 -10.58 1.52
CA GLU A 23 -1.94 -10.21 2.93
C GLU A 23 -0.57 -9.62 3.25
N LEU A 24 0.51 -10.18 2.69
CA LEU A 24 1.85 -9.61 2.83
C LEU A 24 1.95 -8.22 2.19
N ASP A 25 1.41 -8.04 1.00
CA ASP A 25 1.42 -6.75 0.30
C ASP A 25 0.68 -5.67 1.11
N VAL A 26 -0.49 -6.02 1.68
CA VAL A 26 -1.25 -5.13 2.58
C VAL A 26 -0.44 -4.77 3.81
N LEU A 27 0.20 -5.75 4.46
CA LEU A 27 1.02 -5.49 5.65
C LEU A 27 2.21 -4.57 5.36
N VAL A 28 2.82 -4.71 4.18
CA VAL A 28 3.91 -3.84 3.73
C VAL A 28 3.40 -2.41 3.51
N CYS A 29 2.31 -2.25 2.75
CA CYS A 29 1.68 -0.95 2.51
C CYS A 29 1.26 -0.25 3.81
N ASP A 30 0.58 -0.97 4.71
CA ASP A 30 0.15 -0.42 6.00
C ASP A 30 1.33 0.05 6.85
N ARG A 31 2.42 -0.70 6.86
CA ARG A 31 3.63 -0.32 7.60
C ARG A 31 4.25 0.96 7.03
N MET A 32 4.36 1.07 5.72
CA MET A 32 4.99 2.22 5.07
C MET A 32 4.11 3.48 5.20
N ALA A 33 2.79 3.33 5.03
CA ALA A 33 1.82 4.39 5.26
C ALA A 33 1.93 4.95 6.69
N ARG A 34 2.06 4.08 7.71
CA ARG A 34 2.26 4.51 9.11
C ARG A 34 3.58 5.25 9.36
N ARG A 35 4.61 5.01 8.54
CA ARG A 35 5.91 5.67 8.64
C ARG A 35 6.00 6.95 7.79
N GLY A 36 5.01 7.20 6.94
CA GLY A 36 5.06 8.29 5.97
C GLY A 36 6.10 8.06 4.87
N GLU A 37 6.43 6.80 4.58
CA GLU A 37 7.31 6.41 3.49
C GLU A 37 6.46 6.17 2.22
N ASP A 38 7.04 6.45 1.05
CA ASP A 38 6.39 6.13 -0.22
C ASP A 38 6.16 4.62 -0.36
N PRO A 39 5.00 4.18 -0.87
CA PRO A 39 4.73 2.76 -1.04
C PRO A 39 5.77 2.12 -1.98
N PRO A 40 6.14 0.86 -1.75
CA PRO A 40 7.06 0.18 -2.62
C PRO A 40 6.40 -0.03 -3.98
N HIS A 41 7.20 -0.17 -5.03
CA HIS A 41 6.70 -0.68 -6.30
C HIS A 41 6.33 -2.15 -6.11
N LEU A 42 5.10 -2.38 -5.67
CA LEU A 42 4.54 -3.72 -5.59
C LEU A 42 4.42 -4.27 -7.00
N ARG A 43 4.69 -5.57 -7.14
CA ARG A 43 4.43 -6.26 -8.39
C ARG A 43 2.95 -6.14 -8.71
N GLU A 44 2.62 -5.82 -9.97
CA GLU A 44 1.23 -5.83 -10.43
C GLU A 44 0.58 -7.17 -10.07
N TRP A 45 -0.57 -7.09 -9.40
CA TRP A 45 -1.33 -8.27 -9.01
C TRP A 45 -1.82 -8.99 -10.28
N ASP A 46 -1.17 -10.10 -10.60
CA ASP A 46 -1.59 -10.98 -11.69
C ASP A 46 -2.64 -11.94 -11.14
N LEU A 47 -3.92 -11.68 -11.46
CA LEU A 47 -5.03 -12.53 -11.06
C LEU A 47 -4.85 -13.89 -11.76
N PRO A 48 -4.56 -14.98 -11.04
CA PRO A 48 -4.30 -16.25 -11.69
C PRO A 48 -5.57 -16.71 -12.42
N THR A 49 -5.46 -16.86 -13.73
CA THR A 49 -6.60 -17.06 -14.65
C THR A 49 -7.34 -18.39 -14.41
N ASP A 50 -6.69 -19.31 -13.70
CA ASP A 50 -7.14 -20.69 -13.47
C ASP A 50 -7.65 -20.96 -12.05
N LEU A 51 -7.79 -19.93 -11.20
CA LEU A 51 -8.18 -20.12 -9.79
C LEU A 51 -9.64 -20.55 -9.59
N GLY A 52 -10.52 -20.36 -10.58
CA GLY A 52 -11.95 -20.63 -10.43
C GLY A 52 -12.59 -19.83 -9.28
N PRO A 53 -13.78 -20.23 -8.78
CA PRO A 53 -14.41 -19.56 -7.65
C PRO A 53 -13.62 -19.75 -6.35
N ILE A 54 -13.70 -18.78 -5.44
CA ILE A 54 -13.06 -18.88 -4.13
C ILE A 54 -13.72 -19.98 -3.29
N PRO A 55 -12.94 -20.86 -2.62
CA PRO A 55 -13.46 -21.82 -1.66
C PRO A 55 -14.25 -21.13 -0.54
N GLU A 56 -15.31 -21.78 -0.07
CA GLU A 56 -16.24 -21.27 0.96
C GLU A 56 -15.51 -20.84 2.23
N ASP A 57 -14.59 -21.67 2.69
CA ASP A 57 -13.82 -21.50 3.92
C ASP A 57 -12.78 -20.37 3.82
N LEU A 58 -12.29 -20.07 2.62
CA LEU A 58 -11.39 -18.94 2.36
C LEU A 58 -12.12 -17.62 2.16
N ARG A 59 -13.45 -17.62 2.04
CA ARG A 59 -14.22 -16.42 1.74
C ARG A 59 -14.14 -15.36 2.83
N GLU A 60 -14.29 -15.77 4.09
CA GLU A 60 -14.21 -14.85 5.23
C GLU A 60 -12.82 -14.18 5.28
N ARG A 61 -11.77 -14.97 5.07
CA ARG A 61 -10.39 -14.48 5.01
C ARG A 61 -10.20 -13.48 3.87
N ALA A 62 -10.71 -13.78 2.68
CA ALA A 62 -10.63 -12.88 1.53
C ALA A 62 -11.37 -11.56 1.77
N GLN A 63 -12.54 -11.60 2.40
CA GLN A 63 -13.29 -10.40 2.78
C GLN A 63 -12.54 -9.55 3.80
N ALA A 64 -11.90 -10.18 4.79
CA ALA A 64 -11.08 -9.48 5.78
C ALA A 64 -9.87 -8.79 5.14
N ILE A 65 -9.19 -9.45 4.19
CA ILE A 65 -8.08 -8.86 3.42
C ILE A 65 -8.58 -7.66 2.61
N HIS A 66 -9.71 -7.81 1.91
CA HIS A 66 -10.30 -6.73 1.11
C HIS A 66 -10.70 -5.52 1.97
N ALA A 67 -11.26 -5.74 3.15
CA ALA A 67 -11.59 -4.65 4.08
C ALA A 67 -10.35 -3.86 4.52
N ARG A 68 -9.22 -4.55 4.79
CA ARG A 68 -7.95 -3.90 5.11
C ARG A 68 -7.39 -3.12 3.92
N GLN A 69 -7.49 -3.67 2.71
CA GLN A 69 -7.10 -2.95 1.48
C GLN A 69 -7.88 -1.65 1.30
N ALA A 70 -9.21 -1.68 1.52
CA ALA A 70 -10.04 -0.49 1.44
C ALA A 70 -9.63 0.57 2.48
N ALA A 71 -9.40 0.16 3.73
CA ALA A 71 -8.94 1.06 4.79
C ALA A 71 -7.56 1.68 4.48
N ALA A 72 -6.64 0.91 3.90
CA ALA A 72 -5.34 1.40 3.48
C ALA A 72 -5.46 2.45 2.35
N LEU A 73 -6.31 2.19 1.36
CA LEU A 73 -6.60 3.14 0.28
C LEU A 73 -7.21 4.45 0.79
N GLU A 74 -8.16 4.37 1.72
CA GLU A 74 -8.74 5.56 2.36
C GLU A 74 -7.70 6.37 3.13
N ALA A 75 -6.82 5.70 3.89
CA ALA A 75 -5.74 6.35 4.63
C ALA A 75 -4.73 7.04 3.69
N LEU A 76 -4.35 6.40 2.59
CA LEU A 76 -3.47 6.97 1.58
C LEU A 76 -4.12 8.20 0.91
N ALA A 77 -5.40 8.12 0.55
CA ALA A 77 -6.12 9.26 -0.02
C ALA A 77 -6.15 10.46 0.95
N GLY A 78 -6.38 10.21 2.24
CA GLY A 78 -6.30 11.23 3.30
C GLY A 78 -4.92 11.86 3.39
N ALA A 79 -3.85 11.06 3.40
CA ALA A 79 -2.48 11.54 3.48
C ALA A 79 -2.09 12.44 2.28
N VAL A 80 -2.57 12.13 1.07
CA VAL A 80 -2.36 12.96 -0.13
C VAL A 80 -3.06 14.31 0.00
N VAL A 81 -4.28 14.35 0.55
CA VAL A 81 -5.01 15.60 0.80
C VAL A 81 -4.29 16.46 1.85
N ASP A 82 -3.83 15.85 2.95
CA ASP A 82 -3.08 16.56 3.99
C ASP A 82 -1.73 17.10 3.48
N LEU A 83 -1.03 16.34 2.64
CA LEU A 83 0.22 16.78 2.02
C LEU A 83 -0.02 18.00 1.13
N ARG A 84 -1.09 18.00 0.31
CA ARG A 84 -1.46 19.15 -0.54
C ARG A 84 -1.77 20.38 0.31
N ARG A 85 -2.54 20.22 1.39
CA ARG A 85 -2.85 21.33 2.31
C ARG A 85 -1.60 21.90 2.97
N ARG A 86 -0.67 21.04 3.39
CA ARG A 86 0.63 21.48 3.95
C ARG A 86 1.47 22.22 2.92
N GLN A 87 1.47 21.80 1.66
CA GLN A 87 2.15 22.53 0.58
C GLN A 87 1.54 23.93 0.38
N GLU A 88 0.21 24.04 0.34
CA GLU A 88 -0.47 25.33 0.24
C GLU A 88 -0.18 26.26 1.43
N ASP A 89 -0.11 25.71 2.66
CA ASP A 89 0.23 26.47 3.87
C ASP A 89 1.70 26.91 3.88
N VAL A 90 2.63 26.06 3.42
CA VAL A 90 4.05 26.39 3.25
C VAL A 90 4.23 27.46 2.17
N ASP A 91 3.55 27.36 1.02
CA ASP A 91 3.61 28.36 -0.04
C ASP A 91 3.08 29.72 0.44
N ARG A 92 1.99 29.72 1.22
CA ARG A 92 1.43 30.94 1.84
C ARG A 92 2.36 31.54 2.91
N GLY A 93 2.96 30.69 3.74
CA GLY A 93 3.94 31.11 4.76
C GLY A 93 5.25 31.62 4.14
N GLY A 94 5.72 30.97 3.07
CA GLY A 94 6.87 31.36 2.28
C GLY A 94 6.69 32.70 1.58
N ALA A 95 5.50 32.98 1.04
CA ALA A 95 5.15 34.31 0.51
C ALA A 95 5.20 35.40 1.60
N THR A 96 4.90 35.05 2.86
CA THR A 96 4.93 35.98 4.00
C THR A 96 6.37 36.21 4.50
N TYR A 97 7.25 35.21 4.42
CA TYR A 97 8.68 35.31 4.78
C TYR A 97 9.57 35.87 3.66
N ALA A 98 9.19 35.70 2.39
CA ALA A 98 9.94 36.19 1.23
C ALA A 98 9.99 37.73 1.13
N GLY A 99 9.10 38.44 1.84
CA GLY A 99 9.18 39.89 2.03
C GLY A 99 10.22 40.34 3.08
N ALA A 100 10.69 39.44 3.96
CA ALA A 100 11.48 39.82 5.13
C ALA A 100 12.87 39.16 5.25
N VAL A 101 13.16 38.06 4.55
CA VAL A 101 14.49 37.41 4.66
C VAL A 101 15.05 37.10 3.27
N ARG A 102 15.89 38.00 2.77
CA ARG A 102 16.81 37.72 1.66
C ARG A 102 17.84 36.71 2.18
N ALA A 103 17.60 35.42 1.94
CA ALA A 103 18.48 34.34 2.36
C ALA A 103 19.89 34.56 1.79
N ALA A 104 20.84 34.84 2.66
CA ALA A 104 22.26 34.87 2.35
C ALA A 104 22.80 33.45 2.49
N TYR A 105 23.28 32.87 1.40
CA TYR A 105 23.96 31.57 1.41
C TYR A 105 25.37 31.77 1.99
N VAL A 106 25.64 31.19 3.15
CA VAL A 106 26.98 31.12 3.73
C VAL A 106 27.60 29.81 3.28
N ASP A 107 28.54 29.89 2.34
CA ASP A 107 29.37 28.76 1.95
C ASP A 107 30.45 28.56 3.02
N THR A 108 30.50 27.37 3.61
CA THR A 108 31.61 26.97 4.49
C THR A 108 32.20 25.68 3.93
N HIS A 109 33.21 25.86 3.08
CA HIS A 109 34.17 24.83 2.76
C HIS A 109 35.55 25.27 3.27
N VAL A 110 36.18 24.32 3.97
CA VAL A 110 37.42 24.40 4.76
C VAL A 110 38.64 24.64 3.88
#